data_AF-A0A7V4FHP8-F1
#
_entry.id   AF-A0A7V4FHP8-F1
#
_cell.length_a   1.000
_cell.length_b   1.000
_cell.length_c   1.000
_cell.angle_alpha   90.00
_cell.angle_beta   90.00
_cell.angle_gamma   90.00
#
_symmetry.space_group_name_H-M   'P 1'
#
loop_
_entity.id
_entity.type
_entity.pdbx_description
1 polymer ?
#
loop_
_entity_poly.entity_id
_entity_poly.type
_entity_poly.pdbx_seq_one_letter_code
_entity_poly.pdbx_strand_id
1 'polypeptide(L)' 'MEKVGFVDVVDFYVKAGNGGNGAATFRREKYVPFGGPDGGD' A
#
# COMPACT_ATOMS: atom_id res chain seq x y z
N MET A 1 41.48 -27.30 20.29
CA MET A 1 40.24 -26.57 20.59
C MET A 1 39.92 -25.72 19.38
N GLU A 2 38.86 -26.06 18.66
CA GLU A 2 38.45 -25.37 17.45
C GLU A 2 37.83 -24.02 17.81
N LYS A 3 38.24 -22.95 17.12
CA LYS A 3 37.83 -21.58 17.42
C LYS A 3 36.50 -21.33 16.71
N VAL A 4 35.39 -21.38 17.46
CA VAL A 4 34.06 -21.05 16.93
C VAL A 4 34.06 -19.56 16.57
N GLY A 5 33.78 -19.24 15.32
CA GLY A 5 33.75 -17.87 14.81
C GLY A 5 32.71 -17.02 15.56
N PHE A 6 33.00 -15.72 15.72
CA PHE A 6 32.09 -14.76 16.32
C PHE A 6 30.85 -14.57 15.42
N VAL A 7 29.65 -14.67 15.99
CA VAL A 7 28.37 -14.48 15.29
C VAL A 7 27.62 -13.35 15.97
N ASP A 8 27.21 -12.35 15.20
CA ASP A 8 26.29 -11.30 15.63
C ASP A 8 24.88 -11.61 15.14
N VAL A 9 23.88 -11.43 16.02
CA VAL A 9 22.48 -11.82 15.78
C VAL A 9 21.57 -10.69 16.22
N VAL A 10 20.67 -10.29 15.32
CA VAL A 10 19.61 -9.31 15.62
C VAL A 10 18.31 -9.74 14.97
N ASP A 11 17.22 -9.63 15.72
CA ASP A 11 15.86 -9.84 15.21
C ASP A 11 15.26 -8.52 14.78
N PHE A 12 14.63 -8.50 13.61
CA PHE A 12 13.85 -7.35 13.16
C PHE A 12 12.53 -7.80 12.55
N TYR A 13 11.52 -6.97 12.74
CA TYR A 13 10.23 -7.12 12.12
C TYR A 13 10.13 -6.17 10.93
N VAL A 14 9.89 -6.71 9.74
CA VAL A 14 9.61 -5.94 8.54
C VAL A 14 8.16 -6.18 8.13
N LYS A 15 7.47 -5.08 7.82
CA LYS A 15 6.14 -5.11 7.24
C LYS A 15 6.16 -4.33 5.93
N ALA A 16 5.48 -4.84 4.91
CA ALA A 16 5.18 -4.09 3.70
C ALA A 16 4.21 -2.92 3.98
N GLY A 17 4.13 -2.00 3.03
CA GLY A 17 3.12 -0.93 3.04
C GLY A 17 1.70 -1.48 2.93
N ASN A 18 0.71 -0.69 3.33
CA ASN A 18 -0.69 -1.13 3.40
C ASN A 18 -1.40 -1.17 2.03
N GLY A 19 -0.80 -0.60 0.97
CA GLY A 19 -1.50 -0.32 -0.29
C GLY A 19 -2.29 0.99 -0.25
N GLY A 20 -2.66 1.50 -1.43
CA GLY A 20 -3.57 2.64 -1.56
C GLY A 20 -5.03 2.21 -1.41
N ASN A 21 -5.88 3.15 -1.00
CA ASN A 21 -7.33 2.94 -1.06
C ASN A 21 -7.85 3.43 -2.40
N GLY A 22 -8.71 2.64 -3.04
CA GLY A 22 -9.45 3.09 -4.23
C GLY A 22 -10.40 4.25 -3.92
N ALA A 23 -10.79 4.97 -4.97
CA ALA A 23 -11.67 6.12 -4.88
C ALA A 23 -13.10 5.77 -5.31
N ALA A 24 -14.09 6.20 -4.53
CA ALA A 24 -15.50 6.12 -4.90
C ALA A 24 -15.99 7.49 -5.36
N THR A 25 -15.89 7.78 -6.66
CA THR A 25 -16.27 9.06 -7.26
C THR A 25 -17.20 8.90 -8.45
N PHE A 26 -17.89 9.99 -8.79
CA PHE A 26 -18.75 10.09 -9.97
C PHE A 26 -18.37 11.31 -10.79
N ARG A 27 -18.43 11.15 -12.12
CA ARG A 27 -18.20 12.24 -13.07
C ARG A 27 -19.24 13.33 -12.88
N ARG A 28 -18.79 14.59 -12.84
CA ARG A 28 -19.69 15.76 -12.70
C ARG A 28 -19.45 16.76 -13.83
N GLU A 29 -20.48 16.94 -14.66
CA GLU A 29 -20.49 17.91 -15.75
C GLU A 29 -21.68 18.85 -15.61
N LYS A 30 -21.53 20.09 -16.06
CA LYS A 30 -22.48 21.20 -15.82
C LYS A 30 -23.93 20.89 -16.19
N TYR A 31 -24.15 20.06 -17.22
CA TYR A 31 -25.49 19.74 -17.74
C TYR A 31 -25.81 18.25 -17.68
N VAL A 32 -25.02 17.45 -16.97
CA VAL A 32 -25.27 16.02 -16.77
C VAL A 32 -25.60 15.80 -15.29
N PRO A 33 -26.89 15.61 -14.94
CA PRO A 33 -27.31 15.50 -13.54
C PRO A 33 -26.77 14.25 -12.85
N PHE A 34 -26.51 13.17 -13.59
CA PHE A 34 -25.95 11.91 -13.08
C PHE A 34 -24.86 11.42 -14.03
N GLY A 35 -23.60 11.77 -13.74
CA GLY A 35 -22.46 11.17 -14.43
C GLY A 35 -22.15 9.78 -13.88
N GLY A 36 -21.50 8.96 -14.72
CA GLY A 36 -21.10 7.60 -14.34
C GLY A 36 -20.00 7.58 -13.26
N PRO A 37 -19.77 6.41 -12.63
CA PRO A 37 -18.65 6.23 -11.73
C PRO A 37 -17.31 6.45 -12.47
N ASP A 38 -16.39 7.17 -11.84
CA ASP A 38 -15.08 7.53 -12.42
C ASP A 38 -13.90 7.40 -11.45
N GLY A 39 -14.09 6.70 -10.34
CA GLY A 39 -13.05 6.42 -9.36
C GLY A 39 -12.07 5.33 -9.81
N GLY A 40 -10.81 5.46 -9.41
CA GLY A 40 -9.73 4.51 -9.69
C GLY A 40 -9.25 3.72 -8.47
N ASP A 41 -8.19 2.94 -8.69
CA ASP A 41 -7.50 2.15 -7.66
C ASP A 41 -6.61 2.99 -6.72
#